data_AF-A0A395M901-F1
#
_entry.id   AF-A0A395M901-F1
#
_cell.length_a   1.000
_cell.length_b   1.000
_cell.length_c   1.000
_cell.angle_alpha   90.00
_cell.angle_beta   90.00
_cell.angle_gamma   90.00
#
_symmetry.space_group_name_H-M   'P 1'
#
loop_
_entity.id
_entity.type
_entity.pdbx_description
1 polymer ?
#
loop_
_entity_poly.entity_id
_entity_poly.type
_entity_poly.pdbx_seq_one_letter_code
_entity_poly.pdbx_strand_id
1 'polypeptide(L)'
;MTDAQVAGGHKAAINNPNVPEETKEHSRGVLEKDFNGGDVAKADDNQEKNPNNVAGGLKATLNNPNVSDEAKKNAQERLDKEDF
;
A
#
# COMPACT_ATOMS: atom_id res chain seq x y z
N MET A 1 10.40 -7.18 -5.75
CA MET A 1 9.39 -6.25 -6.29
C MET A 1 8.36 -7.09 -7.01
N THR A 2 7.08 -6.85 -6.77
CA THR A 2 5.97 -7.52 -7.48
C THR A 2 5.64 -6.79 -8.76
N ASP A 3 5.00 -7.46 -9.71
CA ASP A 3 4.55 -6.85 -10.96
C ASP A 3 3.61 -5.66 -10.69
N ALA A 4 2.76 -5.76 -9.66
CA ALA A 4 1.95 -4.66 -9.14
C ALA A 4 2.77 -3.43 -8.71
N GLN A 5 3.91 -3.63 -8.06
CA GLN A 5 4.78 -2.52 -7.66
C GLN A 5 5.44 -1.87 -8.86
N VAL A 6 5.92 -2.66 -9.82
CA VAL A 6 6.57 -2.14 -11.04
C VAL A 6 5.58 -1.41 -11.93
N ALA A 7 4.42 -2.00 -12.20
CA ALA A 7 3.35 -1.36 -12.97
C ALA A 7 2.84 -0.08 -12.28
N GLY A 8 2.71 -0.10 -10.95
CA GLY A 8 2.37 1.07 -10.15
C GLY A 8 3.38 2.21 -10.31
N GLY A 9 4.68 1.90 -10.34
CA GLY A 9 5.75 2.87 -10.58
C GLY A 9 5.65 3.55 -11.95
N HIS A 10 5.45 2.77 -13.01
CA HIS A 10 5.24 3.33 -14.36
C HIS A 10 3.97 4.18 -14.44
N LYS A 11 2.89 3.77 -13.79
CA LYS A 11 1.65 4.57 -13.70
C LYS A 11 1.87 5.88 -12.96
N ALA A 12 2.67 5.88 -11.90
CA ALA A 12 3.05 7.09 -11.17
C ALA A 12 3.89 8.03 -12.05
N ALA A 13 4.86 7.50 -12.81
CA ALA A 13 5.67 8.28 -13.74
C ALA A 13 4.80 8.97 -14.81
N ILE A 14 3.79 8.29 -15.35
CA ILE A 14 2.86 8.86 -16.35
C ILE A 14 2.06 10.05 -15.79
N ASN A 15 1.66 9.99 -14.52
CA ASN A 15 0.85 11.04 -13.89
C ASN A 15 1.69 12.17 -13.27
N ASN A 16 3.01 12.01 -13.18
CA ASN A 16 3.88 13.01 -12.59
C ASN A 16 4.14 14.16 -13.58
N PRO A 17 3.76 15.41 -13.26
CA PRO A 17 3.98 16.55 -14.15
C PRO A 17 5.47 16.89 -14.33
N ASN A 18 6.35 16.47 -13.41
CA ASN A 18 7.78 16.69 -13.51
C ASN A 18 8.50 15.66 -14.39
N VAL A 19 7.79 14.64 -14.87
CA VAL A 19 8.36 13.62 -15.76
C VAL A 19 8.19 14.09 -17.22
N PRO A 20 9.26 14.09 -18.04
CA PRO A 20 9.18 14.44 -19.45
C PRO A 20 8.23 13.52 -20.23
N GLU A 21 7.59 14.06 -21.28
CA GLU A 21 6.59 13.30 -22.04
C GLU A 21 7.17 12.03 -22.69
N GLU A 22 8.39 12.08 -23.21
CA GLU A 22 9.11 10.92 -23.76
C GLU A 22 9.21 9.76 -22.74
N THR A 23 9.47 10.08 -21.47
CA THR A 23 9.55 9.08 -20.39
C THR A 23 8.18 8.52 -20.03
N LYS A 24 7.12 9.32 -20.15
CA LYS A 24 5.73 8.86 -19.97
C LYS A 24 5.32 7.93 -21.10
N GLU A 25 5.65 8.25 -22.34
CA GLU A 25 5.39 7.39 -23.49
C GLU A 25 6.11 6.05 -23.35
N HIS A 26 7.39 6.05 -22.94
CA HIS A 26 8.11 4.82 -22.65
C HIS A 26 7.42 4.00 -21.55
N SER A 27 7.00 4.66 -20.46
CA SER A 27 6.28 4.00 -19.36
C SER A 27 4.93 3.42 -19.80
N ARG A 28 4.20 4.09 -20.70
CA ARG A 28 2.97 3.56 -21.31
C ARG A 28 3.26 2.33 -22.16
N GLY A 29 4.32 2.36 -22.97
CA GLY A 29 4.71 1.23 -23.80
C GLY A 29 5.08 -0.01 -22.99
N VAL A 30 5.83 0.17 -21.89
CA VAL A 30 6.16 -0.92 -20.96
C VAL A 30 4.91 -1.49 -20.29
N LEU A 31 3.99 -0.62 -19.83
CA LEU A 31 2.72 -1.07 -19.23
C LEU A 31 1.87 -1.90 -20.20
N GLU A 32 1.75 -1.46 -21.45
CA GLU A 32 0.97 -2.18 -22.46
C GLU A 32 1.60 -3.53 -22.80
N LYS A 33 2.91 -3.54 -23.05
CA LYS A 33 3.62 -4.73 -23.54
C LYS A 33 3.80 -5.80 -22.47
N ASP A 34 4.20 -5.40 -21.27
CA ASP A 34 4.70 -6.33 -20.25
C ASP A 34 3.75 -6.46 -19.04
N PHE A 35 2.80 -5.52 -18.87
CA PHE A 35 1.94 -5.45 -17.68
C PHE A 35 0.44 -5.33 -17.99
N ASN A 36 -0.01 -5.78 -19.18
CA ASN A 36 -1.43 -5.82 -19.55
C ASN A 36 -2.14 -4.46 -19.35
N GLY A 37 -1.50 -3.37 -19.79
CA GLY A 37 -1.99 -2.00 -19.62
C GLY A 37 -1.95 -1.47 -18.18
N GLY A 38 -1.26 -2.18 -17.28
CA GLY A 38 -1.22 -1.91 -15.84
C GLY A 38 -2.28 -2.67 -15.05
N ASP A 39 -3.06 -3.55 -15.70
CA ASP A 39 -3.99 -4.48 -15.04
C ASP A 39 -3.25 -5.78 -14.69
N VAL A 40 -2.39 -5.66 -13.67
CA VAL A 40 -1.59 -6.76 -13.12
C VAL A 40 -2.25 -7.35 -11.89
N ALA A 41 -2.01 -8.65 -11.67
CA ALA A 41 -2.43 -9.30 -10.43
C ALA A 41 -1.87 -8.51 -9.23
N LYS A 42 -2.76 -8.15 -8.30
CA LYS A 42 -2.36 -7.47 -7.07
C LYS A 42 -1.31 -8.31 -6.37
N ALA A 43 -0.36 -7.64 -5.73
CA ALA A 43 0.52 -8.30 -4.78
C ALA A 43 -0.35 -9.08 -3.80
N ASP A 44 -0.06 -10.36 -3.65
CA ASP A 44 -0.82 -11.27 -2.82
C ASP A 44 -0.93 -10.71 -1.38
N ASP A 45 -2.13 -10.29 -0.99
CA ASP A 45 -2.45 -9.80 0.36
C ASP A 45 -2.33 -10.92 1.42
N ASN A 46 -2.05 -12.18 1.03
CA ASN A 46 -1.72 -13.28 1.95
C ASN A 46 -0.29 -13.25 2.47
N GLN A 47 0.50 -12.19 2.23
CA GLN A 47 1.66 -11.97 3.08
C GLN A 47 1.15 -11.69 4.50
N GLU A 48 1.31 -12.68 5.39
CA GLU A 48 1.06 -12.53 6.83
C GLU A 48 1.64 -11.19 7.29
N LYS A 49 0.75 -10.29 7.71
CA LYS A 49 1.14 -8.97 8.17
C LYS A 49 2.12 -9.17 9.30
N ASN A 50 3.23 -8.44 9.27
CA ASN A 50 4.18 -8.54 10.35
C ASN A 50 3.48 -8.14 11.66
N PRO A 51 3.37 -9.05 12.65
CA PRO A 51 2.58 -8.81 13.86
C PRO A 51 3.06 -7.58 14.62
N ASN A 52 4.38 -7.29 14.57
CA ASN A 52 4.94 -6.09 15.20
C ASN A 52 4.46 -4.80 14.55
N ASN A 53 4.25 -4.81 13.23
CA ASN A 53 3.71 -3.64 12.53
C ASN A 53 2.24 -3.43 12.88
N VAL A 54 1.45 -4.51 12.99
CA VAL A 54 0.04 -4.38 13.37
C VAL A 54 -0.08 -3.92 14.83
N ALA A 55 0.67 -4.51 15.75
CA ALA A 55 0.75 -4.07 17.13
C ALA A 55 1.20 -2.60 17.25
N GLY A 56 2.18 -2.18 16.45
CA GLY A 56 2.62 -0.79 16.37
C GLY A 56 1.51 0.16 15.93
N GLY A 57 0.74 -0.21 14.91
CA GLY A 57 -0.41 0.55 14.43
C GLY A 57 -1.53 0.67 15.48
N LEU A 58 -1.85 -0.42 16.17
CA LEU A 58 -2.83 -0.40 17.26
C LEU A 58 -2.37 0.50 18.42
N LYS A 59 -1.08 0.47 18.77
CA LYS A 59 -0.51 1.39 19.78
C LYS A 59 -0.58 2.85 19.32
N ALA A 60 -0.38 3.12 18.04
CA ALA A 60 -0.54 4.47 17.50
C ALA A 60 -1.99 4.95 17.62
N THR A 61 -2.99 4.10 17.36
CA THR A 61 -4.41 4.40 17.58
C THR A 61 -4.68 4.81 19.02
N LEU A 62 -4.13 4.09 20.01
CA LEU A 62 -4.31 4.43 21.43
C LEU A 62 -3.80 5.83 21.79
N ASN A 63 -2.67 6.23 21.21
CA ASN A 63 -2.02 7.52 21.50
C ASN A 63 -2.56 8.68 20.66
N ASN A 64 -3.36 8.41 19.63
CA ASN A 64 -3.86 9.45 18.74
C ASN A 64 -5.03 10.22 19.42
N PRO A 65 -4.95 11.54 19.62
CA PRO A 65 -6.06 12.30 20.18
C PRO A 65 -7.24 12.46 19.21
N ASN A 66 -7.05 12.25 17.91
CA ASN A 66 -8.06 12.43 16.87
C ASN A 66 -8.86 11.17 16.54
N VAL A 67 -8.66 10.06 17.27
CA VAL A 67 -9.48 8.86 17.12
C VAL A 67 -10.54 8.78 18.22
N SER A 68 -11.68 8.19 17.90
CA SER A 68 -12.78 7.96 18.84
C SER A 68 -12.37 7.01 19.97
N ASP A 69 -13.03 7.14 21.12
CA ASP A 69 -12.82 6.24 22.27
C ASP A 69 -13.13 4.78 21.94
N GLU A 70 -14.13 4.51 21.09
CA GLU A 70 -14.45 3.15 20.63
C GLU A 70 -13.29 2.51 19.85
N ALA A 71 -12.69 3.27 18.92
CA ALA A 71 -11.52 2.82 18.18
C ALA A 71 -10.31 2.55 19.10
N LYS A 72 -10.11 3.37 20.13
CA LYS A 72 -9.07 3.12 21.13
C LYS A 72 -9.35 1.84 21.92
N LYS A 73 -10.58 1.66 22.38
CA LYS A 73 -10.97 0.45 23.13
C LYS A 73 -10.76 -0.80 22.28
N ASN A 74 -11.20 -0.80 21.02
CA ASN A 74 -10.99 -1.93 20.12
C ASN A 74 -9.49 -2.20 19.88
N ALA A 75 -8.68 -1.16 19.69
CA ALA A 75 -7.24 -1.31 19.51
C ALA A 75 -6.55 -1.88 20.76
N GLN A 76 -6.98 -1.47 21.95
CA GLN A 76 -6.52 -2.03 23.22
C GLN A 76 -6.87 -3.51 23.33
N GLU A 77 -8.14 -3.88 23.11
CA GLU A 77 -8.59 -5.28 23.21
C GLU A 77 -7.84 -6.22 22.25
N ARG A 78 -7.54 -5.76 21.04
CA ARG A 78 -6.77 -6.53 20.06
C ARG A 78 -5.30 -6.67 20.44
N LEU A 79 -4.72 -5.64 21.06
CA LEU A 79 -3.36 -5.70 21.62
C LEU A 79 -3.26 -6.67 22.79
N ASP A 80 -4.21 -6.63 23.72
CA ASP A 80 -4.24 -7.52 24.89
C ASP A 80 -4.41 -9.00 24.50
N LYS A 81 -5.19 -9.27 23.44
CA LYS A 81 -5.44 -10.63 22.94
C LYS A 81 -4.41 -11.13 21.93
N GLU A 82 -3.46 -10.27 21.53
CA GLU A 82 -2.55 -10.51 20.40
C GLU A 82 -3.28 -10.99 19.12
N ASP A 83 -4.47 -10.42 18.88
CA ASP A 83 -5.37 -10.80 17.78
C ASP A 83 -5.18 -9.85 16.58
N PHE A 84 -4.16 -10.14 15.77
CA PHE A 84 -3.82 -9.35 14.59
C PHE A 84 -2.94 -10.04 13.54
#